data_AF-A0A7C6PVI8-F1
#
_entry.id   AF-A0A7C6PVI8-F1
#
_cell.length_a   1.000
_cell.length_b   1.000
_cell.length_c   1.000
_cell.angle_alpha   90.00
_cell.angle_beta   90.00
_cell.angle_gamma   90.00
#
_symmetry.space_group_name_H-M   'P 1'
#
loop_
_entity.id
_entity.type
_entity.pdbx_description
1 polymer ?
#
loop_
_entity_poly.entity_id
_entity_poly.type
_entity_poly.pdbx_seq_one_letter_code
_entity_poly.pdbx_strand_id
1 'polypeptide(L)'
;MKSLIKSFKYALEGIIYCWQTQRNIKIHFILGSAVIWGSFFFDLSKTEILIILLTIVSVLITEMINTAIEKTVDLFTKDYHPLAKIAKNVAAGSVLVAAVNSLIVAYLIFAERLYLLFVRGLSNLKEIVIFLLFVAFICFLLVLVVRSSDVKR
;
A
#
# COMPACT_ATOMS: atom_id res chain seq x y z
N MET A 1 -28.97 17.99 8.22
CA MET A 1 -28.41 17.45 6.96
C MET A 1 -27.20 18.21 6.42
N LYS A 2 -27.10 19.56 6.55
CA LYS A 2 -25.92 20.33 6.10
C LYS A 2 -24.59 19.97 6.81
N SER A 3 -24.61 19.40 8.02
CA SER A 3 -23.38 19.03 8.74
C SER A 3 -22.75 17.72 8.25
N LEU A 4 -23.53 16.68 7.93
CA LEU A 4 -23.01 15.40 7.49
C LEU A 4 -22.24 15.52 6.15
N ILE A 5 -22.84 16.17 5.16
CA ILE A 5 -22.21 16.42 3.86
C ILE A 5 -20.87 17.17 4.04
N LYS A 6 -20.84 18.11 5.00
CA LYS A 6 -19.64 18.89 5.32
C LYS A 6 -18.55 18.03 5.98
N SER A 7 -18.91 17.12 6.89
CA SER A 7 -17.97 16.17 7.48
C SER A 7 -17.38 15.21 6.45
N PHE A 8 -18.19 14.68 5.53
CA PHE A 8 -17.70 13.86 4.42
C PHE A 8 -16.76 14.64 3.51
N LYS A 9 -17.07 15.91 3.22
CA LYS A 9 -16.18 16.78 2.45
C LYS A 9 -14.82 16.93 3.12
N TYR A 10 -14.78 17.16 4.44
CA TYR A 10 -13.52 17.27 5.18
C TYR A 10 -12.72 15.97 5.21
N ALA A 11 -13.38 14.82 5.36
CA ALA A 11 -12.71 13.53 5.28
C ALA A 11 -12.10 13.31 3.88
N LEU A 12 -12.82 13.65 2.81
CA LEU A 12 -12.33 13.59 1.44
C LEU A 12 -11.15 14.54 1.19
N GLU A 13 -11.22 15.77 1.70
CA GLU A 13 -10.10 16.73 1.64
C GLU A 13 -8.85 16.14 2.32
N GLY A 14 -9.00 15.46 3.45
CA GLY A 14 -7.90 14.75 4.13
C GLY A 14 -7.29 13.62 3.30
N ILE A 15 -8.13 12.79 2.65
CA ILE A 15 -7.68 11.73 1.74
C ILE A 15 -6.94 12.32 0.54
N ILE A 16 -7.50 13.38 -0.08
CA ILE A 16 -6.89 14.06 -1.23
C ILE A 16 -5.55 14.69 -0.84
N TYR A 17 -5.48 15.35 0.32
CA TYR A 17 -4.24 15.92 0.84
C TYR A 17 -3.16 14.86 0.98
N CYS A 18 -3.50 13.75 1.64
CA CYS A 18 -2.62 12.60 1.83
C CYS A 18 -2.14 12.04 0.48
N TRP A 19 -3.04 11.84 -0.46
CA TRP A 19 -2.74 11.37 -1.82
C TRP A 19 -1.81 12.31 -2.57
N GLN A 20 -2.00 13.62 -2.49
CA GLN A 20 -1.20 14.59 -3.24
C GLN A 20 0.20 14.78 -2.63
N THR A 21 0.28 14.84 -1.30
CA THR A 21 1.49 15.25 -0.58
C THR A 21 2.42 14.11 -0.21
N GLN A 22 1.87 12.93 0.12
CA GLN A 22 2.62 11.81 0.69
C GLN A 22 2.99 10.80 -0.38
N ARG A 23 4.30 10.58 -0.54
CA ARG A 23 4.85 9.61 -1.51
C ARG A 23 4.52 8.17 -1.11
N ASN A 24 4.67 7.83 0.17
CA ASN A 24 4.43 6.48 0.67
C ASN A 24 2.98 6.02 0.41
N ILE A 25 1.99 6.90 0.56
CA ILE A 25 0.59 6.59 0.22
C ILE A 25 0.44 6.18 -1.23
N LYS A 26 1.07 6.90 -2.17
CA LYS A 26 1.04 6.54 -3.59
C LYS A 26 1.67 5.17 -3.83
N ILE A 27 2.82 4.91 -3.21
CA ILE A 27 3.53 3.63 -3.34
C ILE A 27 2.67 2.48 -2.80
N HIS A 28 2.16 2.60 -1.57
CA HIS A 28 1.31 1.57 -0.95
C HIS A 28 0.02 1.34 -1.74
N PHE A 29 -0.59 2.39 -2.30
CA PHE A 29 -1.77 2.24 -3.14
C PHE A 29 -1.48 1.54 -4.47
N ILE A 30 -0.38 1.90 -5.16
CA ILE A 30 0.03 1.27 -6.42
C ILE A 30 0.32 -0.21 -6.18
N LEU A 31 1.10 -0.53 -5.14
CA LEU A 31 1.42 -1.92 -4.76
C LEU A 31 0.17 -2.69 -4.32
N GLY A 32 -0.71 -2.09 -3.50
CA GLY A 32 -1.96 -2.72 -3.10
C GLY A 32 -2.87 -3.01 -4.30
N SER A 33 -3.00 -2.05 -5.22
CA SER A 33 -3.76 -2.23 -6.46
C SER A 33 -3.19 -3.35 -7.33
N ALA A 34 -1.86 -3.48 -7.37
CA ALA A 34 -1.19 -4.57 -8.08
C ALA A 34 -1.52 -5.94 -7.49
N VAL A 35 -1.53 -6.06 -6.16
CA VAL A 35 -1.87 -7.32 -5.48
C VAL A 35 -3.33 -7.70 -5.73
N ILE A 36 -4.24 -6.73 -5.69
CA ILE A 36 -5.65 -6.95 -6.05
C ILE A 36 -5.77 -7.40 -7.51
N TRP A 37 -5.08 -6.74 -8.44
CA TRP A 37 -5.06 -7.16 -9.84
C TRP A 37 -4.47 -8.57 -10.02
N GLY A 38 -3.41 -8.88 -9.30
CA GLY A 38 -2.79 -10.21 -9.24
C GLY A 38 -3.78 -11.29 -8.80
N SER A 39 -4.70 -10.97 -7.89
CA SER A 39 -5.68 -11.95 -7.38
C SER A 39 -6.55 -12.59 -8.47
N PHE A 40 -6.81 -11.86 -9.57
CA PHE A 40 -7.57 -12.39 -10.71
C PHE A 40 -6.82 -13.47 -11.50
N PHE A 41 -5.49 -13.50 -11.44
CA PHE A 41 -4.66 -14.52 -12.09
C PHE A 41 -4.49 -15.78 -11.24
N PHE A 42 -4.61 -15.63 -9.93
CA PHE A 42 -4.30 -16.69 -8.98
C PHE A 42 -5.52 -17.48 -8.51
N ASP A 43 -6.73 -17.16 -8.96
CA ASP A 43 -8.01 -17.80 -8.55
C ASP A 43 -8.23 -17.75 -7.02
N LEU A 44 -8.03 -16.57 -6.43
CA LEU A 44 -8.20 -16.37 -4.99
C LEU A 44 -9.67 -16.52 -4.58
N SER A 45 -9.90 -17.15 -3.43
CA SER A 45 -11.21 -17.18 -2.79
C SER A 45 -11.64 -15.79 -2.33
N LYS A 46 -12.96 -15.61 -2.17
CA LYS A 46 -13.54 -14.33 -1.66
C LYS A 46 -12.95 -13.94 -0.30
N THR A 47 -12.68 -14.90 0.56
CA THR A 47 -12.09 -14.68 1.88
C THR A 47 -10.66 -14.16 1.78
N GLU A 48 -9.84 -14.75 0.91
CA GLU A 48 -8.46 -14.27 0.69
C GLU A 48 -8.42 -12.86 0.12
N ILE A 49 -9.31 -12.55 -0.85
CA ILE A 49 -9.43 -11.18 -1.38
C ILE A 49 -9.83 -10.19 -0.29
N LEU A 50 -10.76 -10.57 0.60
CA LEU A 50 -11.17 -9.73 1.73
C LEU A 50 -10.00 -9.48 2.70
N ILE A 51 -9.22 -10.51 3.02
CA ILE A 51 -8.03 -10.40 3.88
C ILE A 51 -6.99 -9.47 3.25
N ILE A 52 -6.74 -9.61 1.94
CA ILE A 52 -5.83 -8.73 1.19
C ILE A 52 -6.33 -7.28 1.24
N LEU A 53 -7.61 -7.04 0.99
CA LEU A 53 -8.21 -5.70 1.04
C LEU A 53 -8.04 -5.07 2.42
N LEU A 54 -8.39 -5.80 3.48
CA LEU A 54 -8.24 -5.31 4.87
C LEU A 54 -6.78 -4.97 5.19
N THR A 55 -5.86 -5.80 4.71
CA THR A 55 -4.42 -5.63 4.92
C THR A 55 -3.89 -4.38 4.22
N ILE A 56 -4.26 -4.16 2.95
CA ILE A 56 -3.87 -2.96 2.19
C ILE A 56 -4.46 -1.71 2.84
N VAL A 57 -5.75 -1.74 3.19
CA VAL A 57 -6.44 -0.62 3.82
C VAL A 57 -5.83 -0.30 5.19
N SER A 58 -5.42 -1.30 5.97
CA SER A 58 -4.73 -1.11 7.24
C SER A 58 -3.43 -0.31 7.07
N VAL A 59 -2.60 -0.63 6.08
CA VAL A 59 -1.37 0.12 5.77
C VAL A 59 -1.68 1.57 5.41
N LEU A 60 -2.68 1.80 4.55
CA LEU A 60 -3.09 3.14 4.15
C LEU A 60 -3.61 3.96 5.34
N ILE A 61 -4.40 3.35 6.23
CA ILE A 61 -4.89 4.00 7.46
C ILE A 61 -3.70 4.41 8.34
N THR A 62 -2.74 3.51 8.58
CA THR A 62 -1.57 3.84 9.42
C THR A 62 -0.72 4.95 8.80
N GLU A 63 -0.58 4.99 7.48
CA GLU A 63 0.18 6.06 6.80
C GLU A 63 -0.53 7.43 6.91
N MET A 64 -1.86 7.44 6.81
CA MET A 64 -2.66 8.65 7.03
C MET A 64 -2.57 9.14 8.48
N ILE A 65 -2.63 8.23 9.46
CA ILE A 65 -2.45 8.55 10.88
C ILE A 65 -1.04 9.11 11.12
N ASN A 66 -0.01 8.48 10.53
CA ASN A 66 1.37 8.96 10.61
C ASN A 66 1.49 10.40 10.10
N THR A 67 0.90 10.68 8.93
CA THR A 67 0.86 12.03 8.35
C THR A 67 0.15 13.02 9.27
N ALA A 68 -1.00 12.64 9.85
CA ALA A 68 -1.75 13.51 10.75
C ALA A 68 -0.96 13.85 12.02
N ILE A 69 -0.27 12.86 12.60
CA ILE A 69 0.61 13.06 13.77
C ILE A 69 1.79 13.96 13.38
N GLU A 70 2.44 13.70 12.25
CA GLU A 70 3.57 14.50 11.77
C GLU A 70 3.18 15.98 11.64
N LYS A 71 2.06 16.28 10.96
CA LYS A 71 1.59 17.66 10.76
C LYS A 71 1.15 18.33 12.05
N THR A 72 0.60 17.56 12.98
CA THR A 72 0.24 18.06 14.31
C THR A 72 1.50 18.42 15.10
N VAL A 73 2.52 17.57 15.11
CA VAL A 73 3.78 17.84 15.81
C VAL A 73 4.52 19.03 15.17
N ASP A 74 4.55 19.10 13.83
CA ASP A 74 5.16 20.21 13.06
C ASP A 74 4.48 21.56 13.33
N LEU A 75 3.19 21.56 13.69
CA LEU A 75 2.46 22.76 14.06
C LEU A 75 2.91 23.33 15.40
N PHE A 76 3.20 22.48 16.38
CA PHE A 76 3.54 22.91 17.75
C PHE A 76 5.03 23.25 17.92
N THR A 77 5.94 22.54 17.24
CA THR A 77 7.37 22.78 17.38
C THR A 77 8.12 22.57 16.08
N LYS A 78 8.98 23.52 15.75
CA LYS A 78 10.00 23.37 14.68
C LYS A 78 11.36 22.97 15.24
N ASP A 79 11.58 23.21 16.53
CA ASP A 79 12.80 22.84 17.22
C ASP A 79 12.73 21.39 17.71
N TYR A 80 13.91 20.80 17.88
CA TYR A 80 14.03 19.44 18.38
C TYR A 80 13.47 19.33 19.80
N HIS A 81 12.49 18.46 19.99
CA HIS A 81 11.95 18.11 21.30
C HIS A 81 11.91 16.59 21.48
N PRO A 82 12.43 16.02 22.59
CA PRO A 82 12.47 14.57 22.80
C PRO A 82 11.10 13.89 22.65
N LEU A 83 10.03 14.50 23.18
CA LEU A 83 8.66 13.96 23.03
C LEU A 83 8.16 14.03 21.58
N ALA A 84 8.49 15.08 20.82
CA ALA A 84 8.13 15.20 19.42
C ALA A 84 8.79 14.09 18.59
N LYS A 85 10.07 13.78 18.88
CA LYS A 85 10.78 12.65 18.29
C LYS A 85 10.08 11.33 18.60
N ILE A 86 9.71 11.08 19.85
CA ILE A 86 9.01 9.84 20.24
C ILE A 86 7.68 9.71 19.51
N ALA A 87 6.86 10.77 19.48
CA ALA A 87 5.57 10.76 18.80
C ALA A 87 5.70 10.41 17.30
N LYS A 88 6.62 11.06 16.59
CA LYS A 88 6.90 10.76 15.17
C LYS A 88 7.44 9.34 14.98
N ASN A 89 8.33 8.87 15.86
CA ASN A 89 8.89 7.52 15.77
C ASN A 89 7.83 6.44 15.98
N VAL A 90 6.93 6.61 16.96
CA VAL A 90 5.83 5.67 17.21
C VAL A 90 4.86 5.65 16.03
N ALA A 91 4.55 6.82 15.47
CA ALA A 91 3.70 6.94 14.29
C ALA A 91 4.31 6.19 13.08
N ALA A 92 5.59 6.42 12.77
CA ALA A 92 6.30 5.69 11.72
C ALA A 92 6.42 4.18 12.03
N GLY A 93 6.62 3.82 13.30
CA GLY A 93 6.64 2.43 13.74
C GLY A 93 5.32 1.70 13.50
N SER A 94 4.18 2.38 13.64
CA SER A 94 2.86 1.79 13.35
C SER A 94 2.70 1.43 11.86
N VAL A 95 3.21 2.26 10.95
CA VAL A 95 3.27 1.98 9.52
C VAL A 95 4.13 0.75 9.25
N LEU A 96 5.30 0.67 9.89
CA LEU A 96 6.20 -0.46 9.73
C LEU A 96 5.54 -1.78 10.16
N VAL A 97 4.83 -1.79 11.28
CA VAL A 97 4.09 -2.98 11.75
C VAL A 97 3.02 -3.40 10.74
N ALA A 98 2.24 -2.45 10.23
CA ALA A 98 1.23 -2.74 9.21
C ALA A 98 1.86 -3.26 7.90
N ALA A 99 2.98 -2.68 7.48
CA ALA A 99 3.73 -3.12 6.30
C ALA A 99 4.27 -4.54 6.45
N VAL A 100 4.86 -4.88 7.60
CA VAL A 100 5.31 -6.26 7.88
C VAL A 100 4.14 -7.24 7.87
N ASN A 101 3.01 -6.89 8.51
CA ASN A 101 1.81 -7.71 8.45
C ASN A 101 1.36 -7.94 7.00
N SER A 102 1.41 -6.91 6.15
CA SER A 102 1.05 -7.04 4.75
C SER A 102 1.94 -7.99 3.95
N LEU A 103 3.24 -8.01 4.25
CA LEU A 103 4.17 -8.95 3.64
C LEU A 103 3.89 -10.39 4.08
N ILE A 104 3.60 -10.60 5.37
CA ILE A 104 3.26 -11.92 5.90
C ILE A 104 1.97 -12.45 5.25
N VAL A 105 0.92 -11.64 5.21
CA VAL A 105 -0.36 -12.01 4.57
C VAL A 105 -0.16 -12.33 3.08
N ALA A 106 0.58 -11.48 2.36
CA ALA A 106 0.87 -11.72 0.95
C ALA A 106 1.65 -13.03 0.77
N TYR A 107 2.65 -13.30 1.60
CA TYR A 107 3.38 -14.56 1.55
C TYR A 107 2.46 -15.76 1.77
N LEU A 108 1.62 -15.75 2.81
CA LEU A 108 0.74 -16.87 3.13
C LEU A 108 -0.28 -17.17 2.01
N ILE A 109 -0.80 -16.15 1.35
CA ILE A 109 -1.82 -16.32 0.30
C ILE A 109 -1.19 -16.69 -1.05
N PHE A 110 -0.04 -16.09 -1.40
CA PHE A 110 0.55 -16.23 -2.73
C PHE A 110 1.68 -17.26 -2.83
N ALA A 111 2.27 -17.75 -1.74
CA ALA A 111 3.46 -18.62 -1.79
C ALA A 111 3.24 -19.88 -2.65
N GLU A 112 2.21 -20.66 -2.37
CA GLU A 112 1.91 -21.89 -3.12
C GLU A 112 1.52 -21.59 -4.57
N ARG A 113 0.73 -20.54 -4.78
CA ARG A 113 0.21 -20.16 -6.09
C ARG A 113 1.32 -19.63 -7.01
N LEU A 114 2.30 -18.93 -6.45
CA LEU A 114 3.47 -18.46 -7.18
C LEU A 114 4.40 -19.62 -7.57
N TYR A 115 4.54 -20.62 -6.69
CA TYR A 115 5.26 -21.86 -7.02
C TYR A 115 4.57 -22.61 -8.16
N LEU A 116 3.25 -22.77 -8.09
CA LEU A 116 2.47 -23.41 -9.16
C LEU A 116 2.56 -22.64 -10.49
N LEU A 117 2.48 -21.32 -10.46
CA LEU A 117 2.65 -20.48 -11.65
C LEU A 117 4.05 -20.65 -12.27
N PHE A 118 5.10 -20.70 -11.44
CA PHE A 118 6.46 -20.93 -11.92
C PHE A 118 6.60 -22.31 -12.59
N VAL A 119 6.10 -23.38 -11.96
CA VAL A 119 6.17 -24.73 -12.52
C VAL A 119 5.35 -24.85 -13.81
N ARG A 120 4.13 -24.29 -13.84
CA ARG A 120 3.28 -24.29 -15.05
C ARG A 120 3.86 -23.41 -16.16
N GLY A 121 4.50 -22.30 -15.82
CA GLY A 121 5.16 -21.40 -16.77
C GLY A 121 6.20 -22.08 -17.63
N LEU A 122 6.84 -23.16 -17.19
CA LEU A 122 7.78 -23.94 -18.02
C LEU A 122 7.11 -25.03 -18.87
N SER A 123 5.80 -25.24 -18.75
CA SER A 123 5.13 -26.41 -19.32
C SER A 123 4.64 -26.23 -20.76
N ASN A 124 4.13 -25.06 -21.14
CA ASN A 124 3.49 -24.83 -22.45
C ASN A 124 3.53 -23.35 -22.88
N LEU A 125 3.43 -23.08 -24.19
CA LEU A 125 3.53 -21.73 -24.76
C LEU A 125 2.52 -20.73 -24.18
N LYS A 126 1.26 -21.14 -23.97
CA LYS A 126 0.23 -20.27 -23.36
C LYS A 126 0.60 -19.85 -21.94
N GLU A 127 1.09 -20.78 -21.13
CA GLU A 127 1.51 -20.52 -19.74
C GLU A 127 2.77 -19.64 -19.69
N ILE A 128 3.72 -19.85 -20.61
CA ILE A 128 4.88 -18.97 -20.78
C ILE A 128 4.42 -17.52 -21.05
N VAL A 129 3.47 -17.32 -21.96
CA VAL A 129 2.97 -15.98 -22.30
C VAL A 129 2.30 -15.33 -21.08
N ILE A 130 1.45 -16.07 -20.34
CA ILE A 130 0.80 -15.55 -19.12
C ILE A 130 1.85 -15.17 -18.07
N PHE A 131 2.86 -16.02 -17.86
CA PHE A 131 3.95 -15.74 -16.93
C PHE A 131 4.73 -14.48 -17.33
N LEU A 132 5.06 -14.33 -18.61
CA LEU A 132 5.77 -13.14 -19.12
C LEU A 132 4.94 -11.85 -18.98
N LEU A 133 3.63 -11.91 -19.24
CA LEU A 133 2.74 -10.77 -19.05
C LEU A 133 2.66 -10.37 -17.57
N PHE A 134 2.58 -11.34 -16.67
CA PHE A 134 2.59 -11.09 -15.23
C PHE A 134 3.91 -10.42 -14.78
N VAL A 135 5.05 -10.97 -15.20
CA VAL A 135 6.37 -10.39 -14.89
C VAL A 135 6.51 -8.98 -15.46
N ALA A 136 6.10 -8.76 -16.71
CA ALA A 136 6.14 -7.44 -17.34
C ALA A 136 5.28 -6.43 -16.58
N PHE A 137 4.10 -6.84 -16.11
CA PHE A 137 3.22 -5.99 -15.30
C PHE A 137 3.85 -5.61 -13.96
N ILE A 138 4.47 -6.57 -13.25
CA ILE A 138 5.21 -6.29 -12.01
C ILE A 138 6.37 -5.31 -12.26
N CYS A 139 7.15 -5.53 -13.33
CA CYS A 139 8.23 -4.62 -13.71
C CYS A 139 7.70 -3.20 -14.01
N PHE A 140 6.60 -3.09 -14.74
CA PHE A 140 5.96 -1.80 -15.03
C PHE A 140 5.53 -1.08 -13.74
N LEU A 141 4.94 -1.79 -12.79
CA LEU A 141 4.54 -1.25 -11.50
C LEU A 141 5.75 -0.80 -10.66
N LEU A 142 6.84 -1.57 -10.67
CA LEU A 142 8.09 -1.18 -10.02
C LEU A 142 8.64 0.12 -10.63
N VAL A 143 8.59 0.28 -11.95
CA VAL A 143 8.98 1.53 -12.62
C VAL A 143 8.08 2.68 -12.19
N LEU A 144 6.76 2.47 -12.08
CA LEU A 144 5.84 3.51 -11.57
C LEU A 144 6.15 3.88 -10.11
N VAL A 145 6.49 2.89 -9.27
CA VAL A 145 6.91 3.12 -7.89
C VAL A 145 8.20 3.93 -7.86
N VAL A 146 9.24 3.54 -8.62
CA VAL A 146 10.52 4.27 -8.72
C VAL A 146 10.33 5.69 -9.26
N ARG A 147 9.47 5.86 -10.26
CA ARG A 147 9.15 7.19 -10.80
C ARG A 147 8.36 8.04 -9.80
N SER A 148 7.39 7.47 -9.09
CA SER A 148 6.69 8.16 -8.00
C SER A 148 7.65 8.54 -6.86
N SER A 149 8.77 7.84 -6.82
CA SER A 149 9.84 7.98 -5.89
C SER A 149 10.74 9.19 -6.21
N ASP A 150 11.08 9.39 -7.48
CA ASP A 150 11.99 10.47 -7.88
C ASP A 150 11.37 11.88 -7.92
N VAL A 151 10.05 12.00 -7.70
CA VAL A 151 9.31 13.28 -7.84
C VAL A 151 9.62 14.33 -6.75
N LYS A 152 10.43 14.03 -5.72
CA LYS A 152 10.85 15.02 -4.70
C LYS A 152 12.27 14.77 -4.17
N ARG A 153 13.29 14.90 -5.02
CA ARG A 153 14.56 15.50 -4.56
C ARG A 153 14.54 16.97 -4.91
#